data_AF-T1JBT5-F1
#
_entry.id   AF-T1JBT5-F1
#
_cell.length_a   1.000
_cell.length_b   1.000
_cell.length_c   1.000
_cell.angle_alpha   90.00
_cell.angle_beta   90.00
_cell.angle_gamma   90.00
#
_symmetry.space_group_name_H-M   'P 1'
#
loop_
_entity.id
_entity.type
_entity.pdbx_description
1 polymer ?
#
loop_
_entity_poly.entity_id
_entity_poly.type
_entity_poly.pdbx_seq_one_letter_code
_entity_poly.pdbx_strand_id
1 'polypeptide(L)'
;MKYIYYVAFLAVCTVSVNANSCNTQMDCKPNECCKNFGLFKRCLYLRGEGETCSGKFLCDCKIGLMCQSREKNFWNTFKIGTGICTTITNTAVYREW
;
A
#
# COMPACT_ATOMS: atom_id res chain seq x y z
N MET A 1 -37.51 25.14 -25.20
CA MET A 1 -36.04 24.94 -25.23
C MET A 1 -35.42 25.05 -23.83
N LYS A 2 -35.87 24.23 -22.85
CA LYS A 2 -35.35 24.28 -21.45
C LYS A 2 -34.78 22.94 -20.96
N TYR A 3 -35.06 21.84 -21.66
CA TYR A 3 -34.65 20.49 -21.26
C TYR A 3 -33.23 20.12 -21.71
N ILE A 4 -32.66 20.84 -22.68
CA ILE A 4 -31.32 20.54 -23.22
C ILE A 4 -30.23 20.87 -22.19
N TYR A 5 -30.45 21.87 -21.32
CA TYR A 5 -29.48 22.25 -20.28
C TYR A 5 -29.39 21.24 -19.14
N TYR A 6 -30.48 20.53 -18.83
CA TYR A 6 -30.52 19.53 -17.76
C TYR A 6 -29.82 18.22 -18.15
N VAL A 7 -29.83 17.86 -19.44
CA VAL A 7 -29.20 16.64 -19.93
C VAL A 7 -27.67 16.79 -19.99
N ALA A 8 -27.16 18.00 -20.26
CA ALA A 8 -25.73 18.27 -20.24
C ALA A 8 -25.11 18.19 -18.82
N PHE A 9 -25.89 18.50 -17.78
CA PHE A 9 -25.39 18.48 -16.39
C PHE A 9 -25.28 17.06 -15.81
N LEU A 10 -26.08 16.12 -16.31
CA LEU A 10 -26.02 14.71 -15.88
C LEU A 10 -24.90 13.92 -16.58
N ALA A 11 -24.32 14.43 -17.67
CA ALA A 11 -23.22 13.78 -18.37
C ALA A 11 -21.84 13.98 -17.70
N VAL A 12 -21.73 14.87 -16.72
CA VAL A 12 -20.45 15.18 -16.04
C VAL A 12 -20.20 14.28 -14.81
N CYS A 13 -21.18 13.45 -14.41
CA CYS A 13 -21.10 12.62 -13.21
C CYS A 13 -20.85 11.12 -13.47
N THR A 14 -20.28 10.72 -14.62
CA THR A 14 -19.75 9.35 -14.79
C THR A 14 -18.27 9.26 -14.41
N VAL A 15 -17.94 9.61 -13.17
CA VAL A 15 -16.67 9.21 -12.53
C VAL A 15 -17.00 8.28 -11.38
N SER A 16 -17.04 6.97 -11.62
CA SER A 16 -16.85 5.97 -10.54
C SER A 16 -16.87 4.53 -11.04
N VAL A 17 -15.78 4.11 -11.71
CA VAL A 17 -15.22 2.75 -11.69
C VAL A 17 -13.76 2.91 -12.14
N ASN A 18 -12.70 2.72 -11.36
CA ASN A 18 -12.39 1.65 -10.43
C ASN A 18 -11.33 2.15 -9.42
N ALA A 19 -11.74 2.69 -8.27
CA ALA A 19 -10.93 3.61 -7.45
C ALA A 19 -9.74 3.00 -6.67
N ASN A 20 -9.15 1.89 -7.13
CA ASN A 20 -7.97 1.31 -6.49
C ASN A 20 -7.04 0.52 -7.42
N SER A 21 -7.25 0.52 -8.76
CA SER A 21 -6.29 -0.08 -9.70
C SER A 21 -5.26 0.95 -10.15
N CYS A 22 -4.00 0.55 -10.26
CA CYS A 22 -2.90 1.44 -10.63
C CYS A 22 -2.04 0.81 -11.72
N ASN A 23 -1.41 1.62 -12.58
CA ASN A 23 -0.38 1.14 -13.49
C ASN A 23 1.01 1.54 -13.01
N THR A 24 1.11 2.72 -12.42
CA THR A 24 2.31 3.37 -11.88
C THR A 24 2.08 3.81 -10.43
N GLN A 25 3.16 4.13 -9.72
CA GLN A 25 3.07 4.59 -8.34
C GLN A 25 2.40 5.97 -8.21
N MET A 26 2.45 6.79 -9.26
CA MET A 26 1.84 8.13 -9.27
C MET A 26 0.32 8.10 -9.41
N ASP A 27 -0.26 6.96 -9.80
CA ASP A 27 -1.71 6.77 -9.87
C ASP A 27 -2.32 6.62 -8.46
N CYS A 28 -1.50 6.34 -7.45
CA CYS A 28 -1.93 6.14 -6.07
C CYS A 28 -1.72 7.42 -5.24
N LYS A 29 -2.43 7.51 -4.11
CA LYS A 29 -2.27 8.65 -3.20
C LYS A 29 -0.86 8.68 -2.59
N PRO A 30 -0.41 9.82 -2.02
CA PRO A 30 0.92 9.94 -1.41
C PRO A 30 1.22 8.92 -0.29
N ASN A 31 0.17 8.41 0.36
CA ASN A 31 0.26 7.40 1.43
C ASN A 31 -0.03 5.97 0.96
N GLU A 32 0.01 5.74 -0.35
CA GLU A 32 -0.27 4.47 -0.99
C GLU A 32 0.88 4.07 -1.93
N CYS A 33 0.95 2.79 -2.26
CA CYS A 33 1.87 2.29 -3.26
C CYS A 33 1.16 1.35 -4.22
N CYS A 34 1.64 1.30 -5.46
CA CYS A 34 1.09 0.42 -6.47
C CYS A 34 1.73 -0.98 -6.38
N LYS A 35 0.94 -2.01 -6.07
CA LYS A 35 1.41 -3.40 -5.99
C LYS A 35 0.76 -4.29 -7.02
N ASN A 36 1.56 -5.20 -7.56
CA ASN A 36 1.16 -6.17 -8.56
C ASN A 36 0.85 -7.53 -7.91
N PHE A 37 -0.39 -7.99 -8.06
CA PHE A 37 -0.87 -9.30 -7.61
C PHE A 37 -0.89 -10.34 -8.74
N GLY A 38 -0.16 -10.09 -9.83
CA GLY A 38 -0.07 -10.98 -10.99
C GLY A 38 -1.08 -10.58 -12.05
N LEU A 39 -2.37 -10.81 -11.80
CA LEU A 39 -3.46 -10.52 -12.76
C LEU A 39 -3.99 -9.09 -12.66
N PHE A 40 -3.75 -8.41 -11.56
CA PHE A 40 -4.19 -7.05 -11.32
C PHE A 40 -3.18 -6.28 -10.49
N LYS A 41 -3.07 -4.99 -10.77
CA LYS A 41 -2.32 -4.03 -9.97
C LYS A 41 -3.27 -3.17 -9.15
N ARG A 42 -2.95 -2.92 -7.88
CA ARG A 42 -3.78 -2.11 -6.98
C ARG A 42 -2.97 -1.19 -6.09
N CYS A 43 -3.55 -0.04 -5.77
CA CYS A 43 -3.08 0.84 -4.73
C CYS A 43 -3.36 0.21 -3.37
N LEU A 44 -2.35 0.14 -2.53
CA LEU A 44 -2.44 -0.30 -1.14
C LEU A 44 -1.84 0.78 -0.26
N TYR A 45 -2.32 0.89 0.97
CA TYR A 45 -1.72 1.80 1.94
C TYR A 45 -0.31 1.39 2.34
N LEU A 46 0.53 2.39 2.59
CA LEU A 46 1.84 2.21 3.23
C LEU A 46 1.68 1.61 4.63
N ARG A 47 2.66 0.80 5.03
CA ARG A 47 2.62 0.01 6.26
C ARG A 47 2.93 0.84 7.50
N GLY A 48 2.08 0.75 8.52
CA GLY A 48 2.24 1.38 9.82
C GLY A 48 3.21 0.62 10.73
N GLU A 49 3.49 1.20 11.90
CA GLU A 49 4.34 0.57 12.91
C GLU A 49 3.75 -0.77 13.37
N GLY A 50 4.60 -1.78 13.53
CA GLY A 50 4.20 -3.15 13.87
C GLY A 50 3.68 -3.99 12.70
N GLU A 51 3.46 -3.41 11.51
CA GLU A 51 3.05 -4.17 10.34
C GLU A 51 4.22 -4.81 9.58
N THR A 52 3.96 -5.92 8.90
CA THR A 52 4.96 -6.64 8.10
C THR A 52 5.35 -5.85 6.85
N CYS A 53 6.64 -5.78 6.56
CA CYS A 53 7.23 -5.09 5.41
C CYS A 53 8.12 -6.03 4.57
N SER A 54 8.57 -5.53 3.41
CA SER A 54 9.41 -6.26 2.44
C SER A 54 8.80 -7.61 2.00
N GLY A 55 7.56 -7.55 1.51
CA GLY A 55 6.87 -8.67 0.86
C GLY A 55 6.61 -8.39 -0.61
N LYS A 56 6.58 -9.43 -1.45
CA LYS A 56 6.29 -9.31 -2.89
C LYS A 56 4.97 -8.58 -3.18
N PHE A 57 3.99 -8.74 -2.28
CA PHE A 57 2.66 -8.15 -2.37
C PHE A 57 2.41 -7.02 -1.36
N LEU A 58 3.43 -6.60 -0.60
CA LEU A 58 3.30 -5.61 0.46
C LEU A 58 3.92 -4.28 0.04
N CYS A 59 3.28 -3.17 0.40
CA CYS A 59 3.90 -1.85 0.37
C CYS A 59 4.98 -1.70 1.44
N ASP A 60 5.87 -0.76 1.21
CA ASP A 60 6.86 -0.34 2.19
C ASP A 60 6.21 0.40 3.36
N CYS A 61 7.03 0.69 4.36
CA CYS A 61 6.61 1.41 5.55
C CYS A 61 6.25 2.86 5.24
N LYS A 62 5.39 3.46 6.07
CA LYS A 62 5.12 4.90 6.03
C LYS A 62 6.40 5.70 6.25
N ILE A 63 6.42 6.92 5.75
CA ILE A 63 7.52 7.87 5.93
C ILE A 63 7.81 8.02 7.44
N GLY A 64 9.08 7.88 7.83
CA GLY A 64 9.53 7.92 9.23
C GLY A 64 9.61 6.55 9.92
N LEU A 65 9.20 5.47 9.24
CA LEU A 65 9.36 4.09 9.69
C LEU A 65 10.40 3.36 8.84
N MET A 66 11.16 2.45 9.45
CA MET A 66 12.08 1.57 8.75
C MET A 66 11.64 0.12 8.83
N CYS A 67 11.86 -0.61 7.73
CA CYS A 67 11.61 -2.04 7.69
C CYS A 67 12.75 -2.78 8.37
N GLN A 68 12.53 -3.30 9.58
CA GLN A 68 13.50 -4.12 10.30
C GLN A 68 13.30 -5.58 9.94
N SER A 69 14.31 -6.19 9.32
CA SER A 69 14.30 -7.61 8.95
C SER A 69 14.17 -8.49 10.19
N ARG A 70 13.27 -9.47 10.15
CA ARG A 70 13.24 -10.57 11.13
C ARG A 70 14.34 -11.57 10.77
N GLU A 71 15.02 -12.13 11.77
CA GLU A 71 15.93 -13.25 11.52
C GLU A 71 15.18 -14.40 10.84
N LYS A 72 15.80 -14.93 9.79
CA LYS A 72 15.26 -16.01 8.97
C LYS A 72 15.36 -17.33 9.75
N ASN A 73 14.44 -17.55 10.69
CA ASN A 73 14.23 -18.89 11.18
C ASN A 73 13.64 -19.73 10.03
N PHE A 74 14.32 -20.83 9.69
CA PHE A 74 13.98 -21.75 8.59
C PHE A 74 12.53 -22.25 8.62
N TRP A 75 11.91 -22.24 9.82
CA TRP A 75 10.51 -22.58 10.07
C TRP A 75 9.49 -21.47 9.72
N ASN A 76 9.93 -20.24 9.41
CA ASN A 76 9.07 -19.08 9.11
C ASN A 76 8.87 -18.83 7.59
N THR A 77 9.15 -19.83 6.74
CA THR A 77 9.10 -19.74 5.27
C THR A 77 7.75 -19.28 4.70
N PHE A 78 6.68 -19.32 5.50
CA PHE A 78 5.34 -18.89 5.09
C PHE A 78 4.98 -17.42 5.41
N LYS A 79 5.93 -16.61 5.89
CA LYS A 79 5.65 -15.19 6.16
C LYS A 79 5.70 -14.35 4.90
N ILE A 80 4.60 -13.62 4.66
CA ILE A 80 4.32 -12.80 3.48
C ILE A 80 5.29 -11.59 3.34
N GLY A 81 6.17 -11.36 4.32
CA GLY A 81 7.25 -10.38 4.25
C GLY A 81 8.41 -10.69 5.20
N THR A 82 9.55 -10.03 4.96
CA THR A 82 10.83 -10.34 5.63
C THR A 82 11.09 -9.49 6.87
N GLY A 83 10.26 -8.49 7.17
CA GLY A 83 10.49 -7.58 8.29
C GLY A 83 9.23 -7.01 8.92
N ILE A 84 9.41 -6.11 9.89
CA ILE A 84 8.36 -5.30 10.52
C ILE A 84 8.73 -3.82 10.41
N CYS A 85 7.75 -2.97 10.15
CA CYS A 85 7.91 -1.52 10.21
C CYS A 85 8.07 -1.07 11.67
N THR A 86 9.17 -0.41 11.97
CA THR A 86 9.48 0.12 13.30
C THR A 86 9.91 1.57 13.18
N THR A 87 9.67 2.35 14.23
CA THR A 87 10.22 3.70 14.34
C THR A 87 11.74 3.63 14.51
N ILE A 88 12.47 4.57 13.88
CA ILE A 88 13.95 4.61 13.93
C ILE A 88 14.47 4.66 15.38
N THR A 89 13.68 5.25 16.28
CA THR A 89 13.95 5.36 17.72
C THR A 89 13.80 4.06 18.52
N ASN A 90 13.15 3.03 17.97
CA ASN A 90 12.87 1.74 18.65
C ASN A 90 13.82 0.60 18.24
N THR A 91 14.87 0.92 17.47
CA THR A 91 15.85 -0.07 16.98
C THR A 91 16.59 -0.83 18.09
N ALA A 92 16.47 -0.41 19.36
CA ALA A 92 17.05 -1.08 20.52
C ALA A 92 16.19 -2.21 21.11
N VAL A 93 14.89 -2.31 20.83
CA VAL A 93 13.97 -3.16 21.62
C VAL A 93 13.90 -4.63 21.15
N TYR A 94 14.33 -4.94 19.92
CA TYR A 94 14.23 -6.32 19.37
C TYR A 94 15.56 -7.08 19.33
N ARG A 95 16.61 -6.58 20.00
CA ARG A 95 17.92 -7.27 20.09
C ARG A 95 18.01 -8.26 21.25
N GLU A 96 16.90 -8.50 21.95
CA GLU A 96 16.85 -9.31 23.17
C GLU A 96 15.70 -10.34 23.15
N TRP A 97 15.59 -11.18 22.10
CA TRP A 97 14.79 -12.41 22.16
C TRP A 97 15.40 -13.50 21.30
#